data_AF-A0AAV9LTB8-F1
#
_entry.id   AF-A0AAV9LTB8-F1
#
_cell.length_a   1.000
_cell.length_b   1.000
_cell.length_c   1.000
_cell.angle_alpha   90.00
_cell.angle_beta   90.00
_cell.angle_gamma   90.00
#
_symmetry.space_group_name_H-M   'P 1'
#
loop_
_entity.id
_entity.type
_entity.pdbx_description
1 polymer ?
#
loop_
_entity_poly.entity_id
_entity_poly.type
_entity_poly.pdbx_seq_one_letter_code
_entity_poly.pdbx_strand_id
1 'polypeptide(L)'
;MVTVPDPYLQVWWKFMNNGDKRKVQRHIGNLPSLMEMVAWPGLIRTMVKFWDSDNMVFRFGEVEMTPTIEEVLASYENIDMCNKRKHFAKIKEKLSLVKADWMDRLPGPNIPLRKLYYRFGRARAYEKFKEEFVSEEKWKETRPLAFAICLLGTMVFPQGPNYTIHPSVIMVTHAIFYGVDYGSATKYYTLAPMILADIYRALDKCQNGERFFQGCNLILQWWMMRHLIKAHNPEEPDPLRRSDQLAGHDWWMYHNHCNKTGGLKFWYPRLQGLREENVQWSIECLRVTKQMVIRAQKVPYLIFAGLRGTRPYAPGRVLRQLGGKQEIP
;
A
#
# COMPACT_ATOMS: atom_id res chain seq x y z
N MET A 1 -16.93 2.70 -5.87
CA MET A 1 -16.68 2.73 -4.42
C MET A 1 -15.20 2.53 -4.19
N VAL A 2 -14.63 3.24 -3.23
CA VAL A 2 -13.21 3.14 -2.87
C VAL A 2 -13.12 2.86 -1.37
N THR A 3 -11.96 2.41 -0.92
CA THR A 3 -11.72 2.19 0.51
C THR A 3 -11.64 3.52 1.24
N VAL A 4 -12.27 3.56 2.42
CA VAL A 4 -12.13 4.63 3.40
C VAL A 4 -11.60 4.03 4.70
N PRO A 5 -10.84 4.77 5.52
CA PRO A 5 -10.38 4.29 6.82
C PRO A 5 -11.53 3.84 7.74
N ASP A 6 -11.38 2.67 8.37
CA ASP A 6 -12.33 2.18 9.37
C ASP A 6 -11.98 2.75 10.77
N PRO A 7 -12.94 3.35 11.50
CA PRO A 7 -12.70 3.92 12.82
C PRO A 7 -12.14 2.94 13.87
N TYR A 8 -12.41 1.63 13.76
CA TYR A 8 -11.87 0.63 14.67
C TYR A 8 -10.37 0.46 14.52
N LEU A 9 -9.83 0.62 13.30
CA LEU A 9 -8.38 0.62 13.08
C LEU A 9 -7.74 1.85 13.70
N GLN A 10 -8.33 3.03 13.52
CA GLN A 10 -7.86 4.27 14.14
C GLN A 10 -7.85 4.16 15.66
N VAL A 11 -8.94 3.66 16.25
CA VAL A 11 -9.04 3.42 17.69
C VAL A 11 -7.98 2.41 18.16
N TRP A 12 -7.84 1.27 17.47
CA TRP A 12 -6.82 0.28 17.81
C TRP A 12 -5.42 0.90 17.78
N TRP A 13 -5.08 1.61 16.71
CA TRP A 13 -3.80 2.29 16.58
C TRP A 13 -3.58 3.32 17.69
N LYS A 14 -4.57 4.17 17.98
CA LYS A 14 -4.49 5.20 19.01
C LYS A 14 -4.13 4.60 20.38
N PHE A 15 -4.78 3.51 20.78
CA PHE A 15 -4.59 2.85 22.07
C PHE A 15 -3.49 1.77 22.09
N MET A 16 -2.83 1.52 20.96
CA MET A 16 -1.66 0.64 20.91
C MET A 16 -0.46 1.32 21.58
N ASN A 17 0.27 0.56 22.40
CA ASN A 17 1.47 1.07 23.06
C ASN A 17 2.59 1.35 22.04
N ASN A 18 3.56 2.19 22.42
CA ASN A 18 4.65 2.60 21.52
C ASN A 18 5.56 1.43 21.09
N GLY A 19 5.72 0.40 21.92
CA GLY A 19 6.49 -0.80 21.57
C GLY A 19 5.86 -1.56 20.40
N ASP A 20 4.55 -1.77 20.46
CA ASP A 20 3.78 -2.45 19.42
C ASP A 20 3.67 -1.61 18.15
N LYS A 21 3.48 -0.28 18.27
CA LYS A 21 3.54 0.64 17.11
C LYS A 21 4.87 0.54 16.37
N ARG A 22 6.00 0.54 17.09
CA ARG A 22 7.33 0.35 16.51
C ARG A 22 7.49 -1.01 15.85
N LYS A 23 6.95 -2.09 16.44
CA LYS A 23 6.96 -3.43 15.81
C LYS A 23 6.20 -3.42 14.48
N VAL A 24 5.02 -2.80 14.43
CA VAL A 24 4.25 -2.63 13.19
C VAL A 24 5.06 -1.83 12.16
N GLN A 25 5.54 -0.65 12.55
CA GLN A 25 6.28 0.26 11.67
C GLN A 25 7.59 -0.35 11.15
N ARG A 26 8.25 -1.21 11.91
CA ARG A 26 9.44 -1.96 11.47
C ARG A 26 9.14 -2.93 10.32
N HIS A 27 7.89 -3.34 10.15
CA HIS A 27 7.50 -4.35 9.18
C HIS A 27 6.75 -3.79 7.98
N ILE A 28 5.89 -2.81 8.21
CA ILE A 28 5.01 -2.23 7.18
C ILE A 28 5.17 -0.71 7.05
N GLY A 29 6.15 -0.13 7.74
CA GLY A 29 6.54 1.25 7.55
C GLY A 29 5.47 2.22 8.03
N ASN A 30 5.22 3.21 7.21
CA ASN A 30 4.26 4.29 7.43
C ASN A 30 2.87 3.98 6.85
N LEU A 31 2.62 2.74 6.41
CA LEU A 31 1.26 2.33 5.99
C LEU A 31 0.15 2.59 7.03
N PRO A 32 0.40 2.59 8.36
CA PRO A 32 -0.63 3.03 9.31
C PRO A 32 -1.17 4.45 9.04
N SER A 33 -0.37 5.34 8.47
CA SER A 33 -0.78 6.72 8.17
C SER A 33 -1.87 6.82 7.11
N LEU A 34 -2.11 5.75 6.34
CA LEU A 34 -3.28 5.64 5.46
C LEU A 34 -4.60 5.80 6.20
N MET A 35 -4.66 5.46 7.50
CA MET A 35 -5.89 5.58 8.30
C MET A 35 -6.30 7.03 8.53
N GLU A 36 -5.38 7.98 8.39
CA GLU A 36 -5.65 9.40 8.59
C GLU A 36 -5.95 10.13 7.28
N MET A 37 -5.88 9.43 6.14
CA MET A 37 -6.13 10.01 4.82
C MET A 37 -7.61 9.97 4.45
N VAL A 38 -8.09 11.04 3.84
CA VAL A 38 -9.41 11.13 3.22
C VAL A 38 -9.32 10.58 1.80
N ALA A 39 -10.16 9.59 1.49
CA ALA A 39 -10.28 9.05 0.14
C ALA A 39 -11.03 10.00 -0.79
N TRP A 40 -10.59 10.11 -2.05
CA TRP A 40 -11.15 11.00 -3.07
C TRP A 40 -11.78 10.17 -4.20
N PRO A 41 -13.02 9.65 -4.04
CA PRO A 41 -13.58 8.68 -4.97
C PRO A 41 -13.79 9.25 -6.37
N GLY A 42 -14.01 10.56 -6.50
CA GLY A 42 -14.17 11.24 -7.78
C GLY A 42 -12.88 11.24 -8.60
N LEU A 43 -11.73 11.45 -7.96
CA LEU A 43 -10.41 11.35 -8.59
C LEU A 43 -10.16 9.92 -9.09
N ILE A 44 -10.27 8.93 -8.20
CA ILE A 44 -10.02 7.51 -8.54
C ILE A 44 -10.92 7.03 -9.68
N ARG A 45 -12.23 7.34 -9.63
CA ARG A 45 -13.16 7.00 -10.72
C ARG A 45 -12.78 7.65 -12.05
N THR A 46 -12.19 8.84 -12.01
CA THR A 46 -11.76 9.54 -13.22
C THR A 46 -10.47 8.92 -13.75
N MET A 47 -9.49 8.63 -12.89
CA MET A 47 -8.23 7.97 -13.28
C MET A 47 -8.47 6.64 -13.98
N VAL A 48 -9.43 5.83 -13.52
CA VAL A 48 -9.83 4.57 -14.18
C VAL A 48 -10.14 4.77 -15.67
N LYS A 49 -10.70 5.92 -16.08
CA LYS A 49 -11.01 6.20 -17.50
C LYS A 49 -9.80 6.45 -18.38
N PHE A 50 -8.66 6.79 -17.77
CA PHE A 50 -7.40 7.08 -18.46
C PHE A 50 -6.40 5.91 -18.36
N TRP A 51 -6.78 4.81 -17.70
CA TRP A 51 -5.95 3.62 -17.63
C TRP A 51 -5.88 2.94 -19.00
N ASP A 52 -4.69 2.57 -19.42
CA ASP A 52 -4.44 1.74 -20.58
C ASP A 52 -3.96 0.37 -20.11
N SER A 53 -4.85 -0.62 -20.19
CA SER A 53 -4.59 -1.99 -19.79
C SER A 53 -3.61 -2.72 -20.70
N ASP A 54 -3.39 -2.28 -21.93
CA ASP A 54 -2.50 -2.99 -22.84
C ASP A 54 -1.03 -2.64 -22.54
N ASN A 55 -0.80 -1.41 -22.05
CA ASN A 55 0.53 -0.90 -21.76
C ASN A 55 0.82 -0.73 -20.26
N MET A 56 -0.18 -0.94 -19.38
CA MET A 56 -0.09 -0.81 -17.91
C MET A 56 0.31 0.61 -17.45
N VAL A 57 -0.29 1.62 -18.08
CA VAL A 57 0.02 3.04 -17.85
C VAL A 57 -1.26 3.87 -17.84
N PHE A 58 -1.21 5.06 -17.26
CA PHE A 58 -2.20 6.10 -17.50
C PHE A 58 -1.80 6.93 -18.71
N ARG A 59 -2.77 7.24 -19.57
CA ARG A 59 -2.63 8.17 -20.70
C ARG A 59 -3.52 9.39 -20.51
N PHE A 60 -2.90 10.53 -20.29
CA PHE A 60 -3.56 11.82 -20.10
C PHE A 60 -3.24 12.72 -21.30
N GLY A 61 -3.92 12.49 -22.43
CA GLY A 61 -3.48 13.05 -23.70
C GLY A 61 -2.11 12.47 -24.09
N GLU A 62 -1.12 13.33 -24.28
CA GLU A 62 0.26 12.94 -24.60
C GLU A 62 1.09 12.56 -23.36
N VAL A 63 0.54 12.68 -22.14
CA VAL A 63 1.27 12.32 -20.91
C VAL A 63 1.05 10.84 -20.58
N GLU A 64 2.10 10.03 -20.68
CA GLU A 64 2.13 8.63 -20.23
C GLU A 64 2.86 8.52 -18.88
N MET A 65 2.18 7.99 -17.86
CA MET A 65 2.72 7.84 -16.50
C MET A 65 2.06 6.70 -15.71
N THR A 66 2.74 6.13 -14.72
CA THR A 66 2.20 5.07 -13.86
C THR A 66 2.96 4.99 -12.54
N PRO A 67 2.33 4.57 -11.42
CA PRO A 67 3.05 4.36 -10.17
C PRO A 67 4.22 3.37 -10.32
N THR A 68 5.41 3.77 -9.87
CA THR A 68 6.63 2.93 -9.90
C THR A 68 6.86 2.22 -8.56
N ILE A 69 7.72 1.18 -8.54
CA ILE A 69 8.09 0.51 -7.28
C ILE A 69 8.73 1.53 -6.34
N GLU A 70 9.61 2.36 -6.87
CA GLU A 70 10.35 3.39 -6.16
C GLU A 70 9.41 4.39 -5.48
N GLU A 71 8.41 4.89 -6.21
CA GLU A 71 7.37 5.79 -5.69
C GLU A 71 6.53 5.12 -4.59
N VAL A 72 6.08 3.89 -4.82
CA VAL A 72 5.29 3.16 -3.83
C VAL A 72 6.12 2.86 -2.59
N LEU A 73 7.40 2.46 -2.73
CA LEU A 73 8.31 2.29 -1.61
C LEU A 73 8.54 3.61 -0.87
N ALA A 74 8.79 4.70 -1.57
CA ALA A 74 9.02 6.01 -0.96
C ALA A 74 7.80 6.51 -0.19
N SER A 75 6.59 6.13 -0.60
CA SER A 75 5.37 6.49 0.12
C SER A 75 5.35 5.95 1.55
N TYR A 76 5.79 4.72 1.79
CA TYR A 76 5.62 4.07 3.10
C TYR A 76 6.90 3.58 3.79
N GLU A 77 8.05 3.50 3.12
CA GLU A 77 9.28 3.04 3.77
C GLU A 77 9.77 4.04 4.83
N ASN A 78 10.13 3.51 6.00
CA ASN A 78 10.82 4.26 7.05
C ASN A 78 12.21 3.67 7.34
N ILE A 79 12.97 4.38 8.17
CA ILE A 79 14.35 4.01 8.53
C ILE A 79 14.41 2.61 9.16
N ASP A 80 13.45 2.27 10.03
CA ASP A 80 13.42 0.99 10.72
C ASP A 80 13.23 -0.20 9.77
N MET A 81 12.39 -0.04 8.73
CA MET A 81 12.25 -1.04 7.67
C MET A 81 13.56 -1.23 6.89
N CYS A 82 14.25 -0.14 6.55
CA CYS A 82 15.52 -0.18 5.83
C CYS A 82 16.61 -0.89 6.66
N ASN A 83 16.62 -0.70 7.98
CA ASN A 83 17.58 -1.34 8.88
C ASN A 83 17.30 -2.84 9.09
N LYS A 84 16.03 -3.29 9.07
CA LYS A 84 15.68 -4.73 9.09
C LYS A 84 16.25 -5.47 7.87
N ARG A 85 16.31 -4.83 6.71
CA ARG A 85 16.94 -5.42 5.50
C ARG A 85 18.44 -5.70 5.65
N LYS A 86 19.09 -5.21 6.71
CA LYS A 86 20.51 -5.48 7.00
C LYS A 86 20.73 -6.64 7.98
N HIS A 87 19.73 -7.05 8.77
CA HIS A 87 19.86 -8.09 9.80
C HIS A 87 18.71 -9.10 9.70
N PHE A 88 19.01 -10.30 9.21
CA PHE A 88 18.05 -11.39 9.03
C PHE A 88 18.18 -12.40 10.18
N ALA A 89 17.42 -12.23 11.26
CA ALA A 89 17.31 -13.24 12.31
C ALA A 89 15.99 -14.04 12.16
N LYS A 90 16.09 -15.35 12.38
CA LYS A 90 14.99 -16.34 12.30
C LYS A 90 14.04 -16.20 13.50
N ILE A 91 12.72 -16.21 13.26
CA ILE A 91 11.73 -16.30 14.34
C ILE A 91 10.69 -17.37 13.95
N LYS A 92 10.92 -18.57 14.50
CA LYS A 92 9.98 -19.69 14.56
C LYS A 92 9.12 -19.51 15.82
N GLU A 93 7.86 -19.17 15.61
CA GLU A 93 6.67 -19.64 16.33
C GLU A 93 5.58 -18.64 16.02
N LYS A 94 4.69 -19.07 15.14
CA LYS A 94 4.04 -18.21 14.19
C LYS A 94 2.54 -18.37 14.40
N LEU A 95 2.00 -17.46 15.21
CA LEU A 95 0.59 -17.20 15.56
C LEU A 95 0.03 -17.76 16.87
N SER A 96 0.61 -18.77 17.52
CA SER A 96 0.23 -19.21 18.89
C SER A 96 -1.30 -19.21 19.19
N LEU A 97 -2.09 -19.90 18.37
CA LEU A 97 -3.53 -20.11 18.56
C LEU A 97 -3.79 -21.61 18.80
N VAL A 98 -4.55 -21.98 19.86
CA VAL A 98 -4.82 -23.38 20.24
C VAL A 98 -6.21 -23.85 19.81
N LYS A 99 -7.18 -22.94 19.65
CA LYS A 99 -8.52 -23.24 19.10
C LYS A 99 -8.99 -22.10 18.21
N ALA A 100 -9.01 -22.34 16.90
CA ALA A 100 -9.43 -21.36 15.91
C ALA A 100 -10.26 -22.02 14.81
N ASP A 101 -11.31 -22.74 15.18
CA ASP A 101 -12.21 -23.49 14.28
C ASP A 101 -12.85 -22.64 13.15
N TRP A 102 -12.75 -21.31 13.24
CA TRP A 102 -13.14 -20.36 12.20
C TRP A 102 -12.08 -20.14 11.10
N MET A 103 -10.84 -20.63 11.29
CA MET A 103 -9.72 -20.57 10.33
C MET A 103 -9.53 -21.86 9.51
N ASP A 104 -10.06 -23.00 9.96
CA ASP A 104 -9.87 -24.31 9.29
C ASP A 104 -10.64 -24.48 7.98
N ARG A 105 -11.43 -23.48 7.61
CA ARG A 105 -12.03 -23.37 6.28
C ARG A 105 -11.07 -22.50 5.49
N LEU A 106 -10.19 -23.10 4.68
CA LEU A 106 -9.38 -22.39 3.68
C LEU A 106 -9.59 -22.98 2.27
N PRO A 107 -9.87 -22.12 1.26
CA PRO A 107 -10.19 -20.70 1.40
C PRO A 107 -11.65 -20.55 1.86
N GLY A 108 -11.87 -20.40 3.16
CA GLY A 108 -13.19 -20.21 3.76
C GLY A 108 -13.61 -18.75 3.71
N PRO A 109 -14.68 -18.39 4.42
CA PRO A 109 -15.26 -17.06 4.34
C PRO A 109 -14.24 -16.00 4.80
N ASN A 110 -14.23 -14.85 4.12
CA ASN A 110 -13.40 -13.71 4.52
C ASN A 110 -13.64 -13.35 6.00
N ILE A 111 -12.59 -12.91 6.68
CA ILE A 111 -12.61 -12.65 8.12
C ILE A 111 -13.00 -11.19 8.36
N PRO A 112 -14.12 -10.88 9.02
CA PRO A 112 -14.47 -9.49 9.33
C PRO A 112 -13.43 -8.85 10.25
N LEU A 113 -12.98 -7.63 9.92
CA LEU A 113 -12.04 -6.86 10.74
C LEU A 113 -12.45 -6.80 12.21
N ARG A 114 -13.75 -6.61 12.48
CA ARG A 114 -14.31 -6.51 13.82
C ARG A 114 -14.05 -7.76 14.67
N LYS A 115 -14.02 -8.96 14.05
CA LYS A 115 -13.71 -10.21 14.78
C LYS A 115 -12.28 -10.20 15.31
N LEU A 116 -11.32 -9.70 14.53
CA LEU A 116 -9.92 -9.56 14.94
C LEU A 116 -9.74 -8.39 15.93
N TYR A 117 -10.39 -7.26 15.69
CA TYR A 117 -10.35 -6.12 16.60
C TYR A 117 -10.86 -6.49 18.01
N TYR A 118 -11.96 -7.22 18.13
CA TYR A 118 -12.47 -7.61 19.45
C TYR A 118 -11.54 -8.56 20.21
N ARG A 119 -10.72 -9.34 19.51
CA ARG A 119 -9.77 -10.31 20.06
C ARG A 119 -8.39 -9.73 20.37
N PHE A 120 -7.90 -8.80 19.55
CA PHE A 120 -6.52 -8.28 19.66
C PHE A 120 -6.45 -6.77 19.89
N GLY A 121 -7.49 -6.02 19.51
CA GLY A 121 -7.53 -4.56 19.57
C GLY A 121 -7.90 -3.98 20.93
N ARG A 122 -8.73 -4.68 21.70
CA ARG A 122 -9.17 -4.21 23.02
C ARG A 122 -8.14 -4.54 24.11
N ALA A 123 -7.93 -3.62 25.04
CA ALA A 123 -6.95 -3.77 26.13
C ALA A 123 -7.20 -5.01 27.01
N ARG A 124 -8.46 -5.32 27.31
CA ARG A 124 -8.88 -6.48 28.12
C ARG A 124 -9.47 -7.62 27.28
N ALA A 125 -9.09 -7.73 25.99
CA ALA A 125 -9.62 -8.79 25.14
C ALA A 125 -9.22 -10.18 25.65
N TYR A 126 -8.01 -10.31 26.19
CA TYR A 126 -7.51 -11.58 26.70
C TYR A 126 -8.41 -12.16 27.81
N GLU A 127 -8.77 -11.38 28.83
CA GLU A 127 -9.65 -11.82 29.92
C GLU A 127 -10.96 -12.46 29.41
N LYS A 128 -11.52 -11.87 28.34
CA LYS A 128 -12.77 -12.32 27.72
C LYS A 128 -12.63 -13.55 26.82
N PHE A 129 -11.47 -13.72 26.19
CA PHE A 129 -11.22 -14.75 25.17
C PHE A 129 -10.03 -15.66 25.53
N LYS A 130 -9.70 -15.78 26.83
CA LYS A 130 -8.50 -16.48 27.32
C LYS A 130 -8.39 -17.91 26.81
N GLU A 131 -9.53 -18.59 26.62
CA GLU A 131 -9.61 -19.96 26.13
C GLU A 131 -9.23 -20.12 24.64
N GLU A 132 -9.19 -19.01 23.89
CA GLU A 132 -8.80 -19.01 22.46
C GLU A 132 -7.26 -18.87 22.27
N PHE A 133 -6.52 -18.48 23.31
CA PHE A 133 -5.10 -18.13 23.23
C PHE A 133 -4.20 -19.10 24.00
N VAL A 134 -2.95 -19.27 23.54
CA VAL A 134 -1.93 -20.08 24.24
C VAL A 134 -1.61 -19.51 25.63
N SER A 135 -1.35 -18.21 25.69
CA SER A 135 -1.05 -17.48 26.93
C SER A 135 -1.25 -15.98 26.71
N GLU A 136 -1.25 -15.21 27.81
CA GLU A 136 -1.37 -13.75 27.74
C GLU A 136 -0.15 -13.12 27.06
N GLU A 137 1.04 -13.68 27.31
CA GLU A 137 2.30 -13.24 26.71
C GLU A 137 2.26 -13.41 25.19
N LYS A 138 1.89 -14.61 24.70
CA LYS A 138 1.77 -14.87 23.26
C LYS A 138 0.67 -14.04 22.62
N TRP A 139 -0.44 -13.82 23.33
CA TRP A 139 -1.48 -12.90 22.88
C TRP A 139 -0.92 -11.49 22.69
N LYS A 140 -0.25 -10.93 23.70
CA LYS A 140 0.40 -9.60 23.65
C LYS A 140 1.38 -9.51 22.48
N GLU A 141 2.23 -10.52 22.29
CA GLU A 141 3.20 -10.59 21.19
C GLU A 141 2.56 -10.57 19.79
N THR A 142 1.36 -11.15 19.66
CA THR A 142 0.66 -11.30 18.37
C THR A 142 -0.15 -10.05 17.98
N ARG A 143 -0.45 -9.15 18.93
CA ARG A 143 -1.28 -7.94 18.66
C ARG A 143 -0.74 -7.07 17.52
N PRO A 144 0.57 -6.77 17.40
CA PRO A 144 1.13 -6.01 16.27
C PRO A 144 0.85 -6.67 14.91
N LEU A 145 1.01 -8.00 14.83
CA LEU A 145 0.77 -8.75 13.61
C LEU A 145 -0.72 -8.75 13.24
N ALA A 146 -1.60 -8.98 14.22
CA ALA A 146 -3.04 -8.94 14.02
C ALA A 146 -3.51 -7.56 13.53
N PHE A 147 -2.93 -6.49 14.06
CA PHE A 147 -3.18 -5.13 13.58
C PHE A 147 -2.74 -4.95 12.12
N ALA A 148 -1.51 -5.38 11.79
CA ALA A 148 -0.99 -5.29 10.43
C ALA A 148 -1.85 -6.08 9.43
N ILE A 149 -2.34 -7.27 9.81
CA ILE A 149 -3.28 -8.06 8.99
C ILE A 149 -4.55 -7.26 8.71
N CYS A 150 -5.12 -6.61 9.73
CA CYS A 150 -6.34 -5.82 9.57
C CYS A 150 -6.11 -4.61 8.68
N LEU A 151 -5.03 -3.87 8.92
CA LEU A 151 -4.67 -2.71 8.11
C LEU A 151 -4.42 -3.12 6.66
N LEU A 152 -3.57 -4.11 6.40
CA LEU A 152 -3.26 -4.57 5.05
C LEU A 152 -4.51 -5.12 4.35
N GLY A 153 -5.32 -5.93 5.05
CA GLY A 153 -6.47 -6.60 4.45
C GLY A 153 -7.67 -5.70 4.17
N THR A 154 -7.72 -4.51 4.79
CA THR A 154 -8.82 -3.57 4.58
C THR A 154 -8.41 -2.29 3.89
N MET A 155 -7.15 -1.85 3.96
CA MET A 155 -6.67 -0.59 3.38
C MET A 155 -5.77 -0.79 2.15
N VAL A 156 -4.94 -1.84 2.16
CA VAL A 156 -3.94 -2.08 1.10
C VAL A 156 -4.43 -3.09 0.07
N PHE A 157 -5.07 -4.15 0.53
CA PHE A 157 -5.63 -5.22 -0.28
C PHE A 157 -7.12 -5.41 0.02
N PRO A 158 -7.96 -4.36 -0.10
CA PRO A 158 -9.37 -4.44 0.24
C PRO A 158 -10.11 -5.43 -0.69
N GLN A 159 -11.02 -6.24 -0.12
CA GLN A 159 -11.90 -7.10 -0.91
C GLN A 159 -13.21 -6.41 -1.34
N GLY A 160 -13.66 -5.44 -0.55
CA GLY A 160 -14.96 -4.80 -0.70
C GLY A 160 -15.23 -3.84 0.45
N PRO A 161 -16.42 -3.20 0.47
CA PRO A 161 -16.77 -2.18 1.45
C PRO A 161 -17.03 -2.72 2.87
N ASN A 162 -17.10 -4.04 3.03
CA ASN A 162 -17.52 -4.69 4.29
C ASN A 162 -16.35 -4.95 5.27
N TYR A 163 -15.15 -4.42 4.98
CA TYR A 163 -13.95 -4.58 5.82
C TYR A 163 -13.65 -6.04 6.19
N THR A 164 -13.82 -6.95 5.23
CA THR A 164 -13.49 -8.37 5.38
C THR A 164 -12.12 -8.65 4.79
N ILE A 165 -11.33 -9.45 5.50
CA ILE A 165 -9.93 -9.73 5.21
C ILE A 165 -9.84 -11.10 4.55
N HIS A 166 -9.18 -11.15 3.40
CA HIS A 166 -8.91 -12.41 2.72
C HIS A 166 -7.80 -13.18 3.43
N PRO A 167 -7.91 -14.52 3.58
CA PRO A 167 -6.90 -15.29 4.30
C PRO A 167 -5.47 -15.16 3.74
N SER A 168 -5.30 -14.98 2.43
CA SER A 168 -3.97 -14.75 1.83
C SER A 168 -3.25 -13.52 2.41
N VAL A 169 -3.99 -12.52 2.91
CA VAL A 169 -3.39 -11.36 3.59
C VAL A 169 -2.66 -11.81 4.87
N ILE A 170 -3.20 -12.79 5.59
CA ILE A 170 -2.57 -13.35 6.80
C ILE A 170 -1.22 -13.94 6.42
N MET A 171 -1.18 -14.78 5.38
CA MET A 171 0.05 -15.42 4.90
C MET A 171 1.11 -14.39 4.50
N VAL A 172 0.72 -13.36 3.76
CA VAL A 172 1.63 -12.30 3.28
C VAL A 172 2.13 -11.46 4.44
N THR A 173 1.25 -11.01 5.32
CA THR A 173 1.62 -10.20 6.50
C THR A 173 2.60 -10.95 7.39
N HIS A 174 2.34 -12.24 7.55
CA HIS A 174 3.19 -13.14 8.30
C HIS A 174 4.58 -13.35 7.65
N ALA A 175 4.65 -13.50 6.33
CA ALA A 175 5.90 -13.53 5.59
C ALA A 175 6.69 -12.22 5.72
N ILE A 176 6.03 -11.07 5.84
CA ILE A 176 6.67 -9.77 6.04
C ILE A 176 7.26 -9.65 7.46
N PHE A 177 6.49 -10.08 8.46
CA PHE A 177 6.92 -10.01 9.86
C PHE A 177 8.12 -10.92 10.14
N TYR A 178 8.07 -12.15 9.66
CA TYR A 178 8.98 -13.19 10.11
C TYR A 178 9.79 -13.87 8.98
N GLY A 179 9.60 -13.45 7.74
CA GLY A 179 10.25 -14.07 6.58
C GLY A 179 9.68 -15.44 6.21
N VAL A 180 10.19 -15.96 5.11
CA VAL A 180 9.92 -17.32 4.60
C VAL A 180 11.25 -18.04 4.45
N ASP A 181 11.34 -19.24 4.99
CA ASP A 181 12.55 -20.06 4.88
C ASP A 181 12.64 -20.70 3.50
N TYR A 182 13.78 -20.51 2.84
CA TYR A 182 14.14 -21.11 1.56
C TYR A 182 15.50 -21.79 1.71
N GLY A 183 15.48 -23.10 1.96
CA GLY A 183 16.69 -23.87 2.26
C GLY A 183 17.36 -23.34 3.52
N SER A 184 18.61 -22.89 3.40
CA SER A 184 19.39 -22.33 4.51
C SER A 184 19.12 -20.85 4.80
N ALA A 185 18.40 -20.13 3.93
CA ALA A 185 18.21 -18.69 4.02
C ALA A 185 16.75 -18.29 4.28
N THR A 186 16.54 -17.32 5.17
CA THR A 186 15.22 -16.69 5.37
C THR A 186 15.11 -15.46 4.47
N LYS A 187 14.13 -15.45 3.56
CA LYS A 187 13.86 -14.32 2.66
C LYS A 187 12.71 -13.45 3.20
N TYR A 188 12.85 -12.13 3.05
CA TYR A 188 11.81 -11.17 3.38
C TYR A 188 11.34 -10.47 2.11
N TYR A 189 10.04 -10.23 2.02
CA TYR A 189 9.40 -9.68 0.83
C TYR A 189 9.02 -8.23 1.03
N THR A 190 9.08 -7.45 -0.06
CA THR A 190 8.57 -6.08 -0.10
C THR A 190 7.11 -6.08 -0.56
N LEU A 191 6.31 -5.17 0.00
CA LEU A 191 4.90 -4.99 -0.35
C LEU A 191 4.72 -4.26 -1.68
N ALA A 192 5.65 -3.38 -2.09
CA ALA A 192 5.43 -2.48 -3.22
C ALA A 192 5.05 -3.17 -4.54
N PRO A 193 5.73 -4.26 -5.00
CA PRO A 193 5.32 -4.97 -6.20
C PRO A 193 3.90 -5.57 -6.09
N MET A 194 3.52 -6.04 -4.89
CA MET A 194 2.19 -6.59 -4.63
C MET A 194 1.13 -5.50 -4.65
N ILE A 195 1.41 -4.35 -4.02
CA ILE A 195 0.53 -3.17 -4.00
C ILE A 195 0.27 -2.70 -5.42
N LEU A 196 1.33 -2.55 -6.24
CA LEU A 196 1.22 -2.14 -7.64
C LEU A 196 0.39 -3.13 -8.45
N ALA A 197 0.69 -4.42 -8.36
CA ALA A 197 -0.05 -5.44 -9.10
C ALA A 197 -1.56 -5.43 -8.75
N ASP A 198 -1.90 -5.25 -7.47
CA ASP A 198 -3.31 -5.16 -7.06
C ASP A 198 -3.98 -3.83 -7.45
N ILE A 199 -3.24 -2.72 -7.52
CA ILE A 199 -3.73 -1.45 -8.08
C ILE A 199 -4.02 -1.62 -9.58
N TYR A 200 -3.11 -2.17 -10.38
CA TYR A 200 -3.29 -2.38 -11.82
C TYR A 200 -4.47 -3.32 -12.10
N ARG A 201 -4.54 -4.44 -11.38
CA ARG A 201 -5.68 -5.36 -11.45
C ARG A 201 -7.00 -4.65 -11.09
N ALA A 202 -7.00 -3.78 -10.09
CA ALA A 202 -8.19 -3.04 -9.69
C ALA A 202 -8.61 -2.01 -10.76
N LEU A 203 -7.65 -1.36 -11.43
CA LEU A 203 -7.92 -0.48 -12.56
C LEU A 203 -8.60 -1.24 -13.70
N ASP A 204 -8.03 -2.37 -14.14
CA ASP A 204 -8.63 -3.22 -15.19
C ASP A 204 -10.06 -3.63 -14.82
N LYS A 205 -10.26 -4.12 -13.59
CA LYS A 205 -11.58 -4.57 -13.14
C LYS A 205 -12.59 -3.41 -13.13
N CYS A 206 -12.20 -2.24 -12.64
CA CYS A 206 -13.08 -1.08 -12.60
C CYS A 206 -13.41 -0.54 -13.99
N GLN A 207 -12.48 -0.62 -14.95
CA GLN A 207 -12.78 -0.34 -16.35
C GLN A 207 -13.81 -1.30 -16.91
N ASN A 208 -13.72 -2.57 -16.53
CA ASN A 208 -14.66 -3.63 -16.91
C ASN A 208 -15.95 -3.64 -16.06
N GLY A 209 -16.26 -2.57 -15.34
CA GLY A 209 -17.54 -2.38 -14.64
C GLY A 209 -17.57 -2.81 -13.17
N GLU A 210 -16.46 -3.29 -12.60
CA GLU A 210 -16.38 -3.56 -11.16
C GLU A 210 -16.61 -2.27 -10.36
N ARG A 211 -17.53 -2.32 -9.40
CA ARG A 211 -17.93 -1.11 -8.67
C ARG A 211 -16.96 -0.74 -7.59
N PHE A 212 -16.19 -1.68 -7.04
CA PHE A 212 -15.29 -1.44 -5.91
C PHE A 212 -13.83 -1.55 -6.32
N PHE A 213 -13.03 -0.54 -5.96
CA PHE A 213 -11.61 -0.52 -6.24
C PHE A 213 -10.85 -1.43 -5.27
N GLN A 214 -10.58 -2.67 -5.68
CA GLN A 214 -9.94 -3.72 -4.86
C GLN A 214 -8.41 -3.57 -4.71
N GLY A 215 -7.87 -2.37 -4.91
CA GLY A 215 -6.46 -2.02 -4.72
C GLY A 215 -6.30 -0.89 -3.72
N CYS A 216 -5.07 -0.51 -3.39
CA CYS A 216 -4.83 0.59 -2.45
C CYS A 216 -5.09 1.96 -3.12
N ASN A 217 -6.34 2.42 -3.11
CA ASN A 217 -6.72 3.69 -3.72
C ASN A 217 -6.05 4.91 -3.08
N LEU A 218 -5.68 4.84 -1.79
CA LEU A 218 -5.05 5.95 -1.08
C LEU A 218 -3.60 6.17 -1.54
N ILE A 219 -2.85 5.10 -1.80
CA ILE A 219 -1.51 5.22 -2.40
C ILE A 219 -1.62 5.74 -3.83
N LEU A 220 -2.59 5.26 -4.62
CA LEU A 220 -2.82 5.76 -5.97
C LEU A 220 -3.20 7.26 -5.98
N GLN A 221 -4.04 7.69 -5.03
CA GLN A 221 -4.38 9.10 -4.83
C GLN A 221 -3.15 9.93 -4.45
N TRP A 222 -2.39 9.47 -3.46
CA TRP A 222 -1.16 10.15 -3.03
C TRP A 222 -0.21 10.34 -4.20
N TRP A 223 0.04 9.26 -4.96
CA TRP A 223 0.89 9.27 -6.14
C TRP A 223 0.42 10.31 -7.16
N MET A 224 -0.85 10.26 -7.56
CA MET A 224 -1.39 11.16 -8.59
C MET A 224 -1.25 12.63 -8.16
N MET A 225 -1.55 12.93 -6.90
CA MET A 225 -1.50 14.30 -6.42
C MET A 225 -0.07 14.84 -6.34
N ARG A 226 0.92 14.00 -6.02
CA ARG A 226 2.34 14.39 -6.05
C ARG A 226 2.84 14.75 -7.45
N HIS A 227 2.22 14.21 -8.49
CA HIS A 227 2.54 14.59 -9.86
C HIS A 227 1.71 15.78 -10.39
N LEU A 228 0.51 16.02 -9.86
CA LEU A 228 -0.35 17.13 -10.28
C LEU A 228 0.00 18.47 -9.62
N ILE A 229 0.64 18.46 -8.45
CA ILE A 229 1.01 19.67 -7.72
C ILE A 229 2.52 19.80 -7.77
N LYS A 230 3.01 20.82 -8.46
CA LYS A 230 4.42 21.19 -8.44
C LYS A 230 4.81 21.64 -7.05
N ALA A 231 5.91 21.11 -6.56
CA ALA A 231 6.43 21.53 -5.28
C ALA A 231 7.22 22.84 -5.45
N HIS A 232 7.06 23.74 -4.47
CA HIS A 232 7.75 25.01 -4.41
C HIS A 232 8.99 24.81 -3.52
N ASN A 233 10.16 24.75 -4.15
CA ASN A 233 11.49 24.52 -3.54
C ASN A 233 11.76 23.07 -3.09
N PRO A 234 12.23 22.20 -3.99
CA PRO A 234 12.69 20.86 -3.62
C PRO A 234 13.90 20.95 -2.70
N GLU A 235 13.72 20.60 -1.43
CA GLU A 235 14.83 20.29 -0.54
C GLU A 235 15.38 18.91 -0.87
N GLU A 236 16.70 18.74 -0.88
CA GLU A 236 17.29 17.42 -1.02
C GLU A 236 16.81 16.52 0.13
N PRO A 237 16.29 15.30 -0.14
CA PRO A 237 15.81 14.42 0.92
C PRO A 237 16.95 14.07 1.87
N ASP A 238 16.82 14.30 3.18
CA ASP A 238 17.87 13.91 4.13
C ASP A 238 18.04 12.37 4.15
N PRO A 239 19.21 11.82 3.79
CA PRO A 239 19.43 10.37 3.74
C PRO A 239 19.33 9.70 5.12
N LEU A 240 19.43 10.47 6.21
CA LEU A 240 19.28 10.01 7.60
C LEU A 240 17.85 10.18 8.12
N ARG A 241 16.96 10.84 7.37
CA ARG A 241 15.55 11.07 7.73
C ARG A 241 14.62 10.73 6.57
N ARG A 242 13.85 9.64 6.72
CA ARG A 242 12.66 9.43 5.87
C ARG A 242 11.43 9.95 6.58
N SER A 243 10.99 11.15 6.18
CA SER A 243 9.71 11.69 6.62
C SER A 243 8.57 10.81 6.12
N ASP A 244 7.55 10.67 6.96
CA ASP A 244 6.33 9.97 6.58
C ASP A 244 5.60 10.75 5.49
N GLN A 245 5.63 10.24 4.26
CA GLN A 245 5.06 10.90 3.09
C GLN A 245 3.53 10.84 3.04
N LEU A 246 2.94 9.89 3.75
CA LEU A 246 1.49 9.66 3.83
C LEU A 246 0.89 10.48 4.97
N ALA A 247 1.61 10.61 6.09
CA ALA A 247 1.23 11.52 7.15
C ALA A 247 1.19 12.96 6.63
N GLY A 248 0.12 13.69 6.98
CA GLY A 248 -0.06 15.08 6.55
C GLY A 248 -0.41 15.25 5.07
N HIS A 249 -0.62 14.17 4.30
CA HIS A 249 -1.07 14.28 2.91
C HIS A 249 -2.31 15.17 2.79
N ASP A 250 -3.34 14.95 3.62
CA ASP A 250 -4.56 15.75 3.58
C ASP A 250 -4.33 17.22 3.96
N TRP A 251 -3.42 17.48 4.89
CA TRP A 251 -3.03 18.84 5.27
C TRP A 251 -2.32 19.55 4.11
N TRP A 252 -1.44 18.84 3.40
CA TRP A 252 -0.77 19.34 2.21
C TRP A 252 -1.77 19.60 1.07
N MET A 253 -2.75 18.72 0.87
CA MET A 253 -3.83 18.90 -0.10
C MET A 253 -4.70 20.12 0.22
N TYR A 254 -4.96 20.36 1.51
CA TYR A 254 -5.68 21.55 1.97
C TYR A 254 -4.91 22.85 1.67
N HIS A 255 -3.60 22.88 1.92
CA HIS A 255 -2.75 24.03 1.63
C HIS A 255 -2.65 24.34 0.13
N ASN A 256 -2.74 23.32 -0.72
CA ASN A 256 -2.76 23.47 -2.17
C ASN A 256 -4.17 23.68 -2.73
N HIS A 257 -5.14 24.06 -1.89
CA HIS A 257 -6.53 24.37 -2.27
C HIS A 257 -7.21 23.31 -3.15
N CYS A 258 -6.84 22.03 -2.95
CA CYS A 258 -7.34 20.96 -3.80
C CYS A 258 -8.75 20.51 -3.41
N ASN A 259 -9.60 20.29 -4.42
CA ASN A 259 -11.00 19.98 -4.19
C ASN A 259 -11.25 18.48 -3.98
N LYS A 260 -11.32 18.06 -2.71
CA LYS A 260 -11.62 16.67 -2.31
C LYS A 260 -13.02 16.17 -2.69
N THR A 261 -13.99 17.07 -2.90
CA THR A 261 -15.36 16.70 -3.29
C THR A 261 -15.56 16.71 -4.80
N GLY A 262 -14.51 17.04 -5.57
CA GLY A 262 -14.52 17.03 -7.02
C GLY A 262 -14.97 15.68 -7.57
N GLY A 263 -16.07 15.69 -8.31
CA GLY A 263 -16.58 14.52 -9.04
C GLY A 263 -15.94 14.36 -10.42
N LEU A 264 -16.53 13.49 -11.24
CA LEU A 264 -16.07 13.26 -12.61
C LEU A 264 -16.01 14.55 -13.44
N LYS A 265 -17.05 15.40 -13.37
CA LYS A 265 -17.11 16.69 -14.08
C LYS A 265 -15.96 17.65 -13.70
N PHE A 266 -15.43 17.50 -12.49
CA PHE A 266 -14.31 18.32 -12.01
C PHE A 266 -12.97 17.75 -12.47
N TRP A 267 -12.74 16.45 -12.28
CA TRP A 267 -11.44 15.83 -12.55
C TRP A 267 -11.19 15.51 -14.01
N TYR A 268 -12.22 15.08 -14.75
CA TYR A 268 -12.05 14.63 -16.14
C TYR A 268 -11.40 15.69 -17.04
N PRO A 269 -11.91 16.94 -17.15
CA PRO A 269 -11.28 17.94 -18.01
C PRO A 269 -9.86 18.31 -17.55
N ARG A 270 -9.56 18.24 -16.24
CA ARG A 270 -8.22 18.53 -15.71
C ARG A 270 -7.20 17.46 -16.09
N LEU A 271 -7.61 16.19 -16.00
CA LEU A 271 -6.75 15.08 -16.39
C LEU A 271 -6.63 14.96 -17.91
N GLN A 272 -7.71 15.21 -18.65
CA GLN A 272 -7.68 15.19 -20.12
C GLN A 272 -6.78 16.30 -20.68
N GLY A 273 -6.80 17.49 -20.06
CA GLY A 273 -5.99 18.63 -20.47
C GLY A 273 -4.59 18.67 -19.85
N LEU A 274 -4.13 17.58 -19.22
CA LEU A 274 -2.80 17.52 -18.64
C LEU A 274 -1.74 17.61 -19.75
N ARG A 275 -0.69 18.38 -19.50
CA ARG A 275 0.42 18.59 -20.42
C ARG A 275 1.73 18.38 -19.67
N GLU A 276 2.80 18.14 -20.39
CA GLU A 276 4.10 17.84 -19.79
C GLU A 276 4.61 18.91 -18.83
N GLU A 277 4.37 20.18 -19.17
CA GLU A 277 4.74 21.34 -18.35
C GLU A 277 3.93 21.42 -17.06
N ASN A 278 2.80 20.73 -16.96
CA ASN A 278 1.94 20.73 -15.78
C ASN A 278 2.26 19.57 -14.83
N VAL A 279 3.14 18.64 -15.23
CA VAL A 279 3.48 17.45 -14.46
C VAL A 279 4.76 17.67 -13.66
N GLN A 280 4.69 17.39 -12.36
CA GLN A 280 5.86 17.17 -11.54
C GLN A 280 6.38 15.77 -11.85
N TRP A 281 7.40 15.63 -12.71
CA TRP A 281 7.83 14.31 -13.18
C TRP A 281 8.41 13.44 -12.07
N SER A 282 9.35 13.96 -11.28
CA SER A 282 9.92 13.22 -10.14
C SER A 282 9.33 13.69 -8.82
N ILE A 283 8.94 12.76 -7.95
CA ILE A 283 8.50 13.09 -6.58
C ILE A 283 9.75 13.44 -5.76
N GLU A 284 9.74 14.59 -5.07
CA GLU A 284 10.92 15.12 -4.37
C GLU A 284 11.56 14.16 -3.36
N CYS A 285 10.75 13.35 -2.67
CA CYS A 285 11.25 12.37 -1.71
C CYS A 285 11.98 11.17 -2.34
N LEU A 286 11.95 11.05 -3.68
CA LEU A 286 12.71 10.06 -4.43
C LEU A 286 14.12 10.57 -4.71
N ARG A 287 15.08 10.05 -3.95
CA ARG A 287 16.48 10.13 -4.38
C ARG A 287 16.77 9.08 -5.45
N VAL A 288 16.66 9.45 -6.74
CA VAL A 288 17.26 8.64 -7.81
C VAL A 288 18.76 8.92 -7.86
N THR A 289 19.53 8.19 -7.05
CA THR A 289 20.98 8.44 -6.88
C THR A 289 21.86 7.81 -7.95
N LYS A 290 21.31 7.12 -8.96
CA LYS A 290 22.10 6.29 -9.89
C LYS A 290 21.61 6.38 -11.33
N GLN A 291 22.54 6.13 -12.26
CA GLN A 291 22.22 5.78 -13.64
C GLN A 291 21.20 4.64 -13.64
N MET A 292 20.04 4.88 -14.25
CA MET A 292 19.02 3.86 -14.41
C MET A 292 19.48 2.81 -15.40
N VAL A 293 19.54 1.55 -14.96
CA VAL A 293 19.88 0.42 -15.82
C VAL A 293 18.68 -0.51 -15.87
N ILE A 294 17.98 -0.50 -17.01
CA ILE A 294 16.94 -1.48 -17.30
C ILE A 294 17.60 -2.60 -18.10
N ARG A 295 17.63 -3.81 -17.53
CA ARG A 295 18.03 -5.03 -18.24
C ARG A 295 16.91 -6.03 -18.13
N ALA A 296 16.42 -6.50 -19.27
CA ALA A 296 15.52 -7.63 -19.34
C ALA A 296 16.02 -8.60 -20.41
N GLN A 297 16.00 -9.91 -20.13
CA GLN A 297 16.62 -10.91 -21.00
C GLN A 297 15.82 -11.23 -22.27
N LYS A 298 14.48 -11.10 -22.23
CA LYS A 298 13.60 -11.55 -23.33
C LYS A 298 12.38 -10.67 -23.59
N VAL A 299 11.83 -10.02 -22.56
CA VAL A 299 10.62 -9.19 -22.64
C VAL A 299 10.86 -7.85 -21.94
N PRO A 300 10.30 -6.73 -22.41
CA PRO A 300 10.60 -5.40 -21.86
C PRO A 300 9.88 -5.10 -20.52
N TYR A 301 9.37 -6.12 -19.83
CA TYR A 301 8.59 -5.99 -18.60
C TYR A 301 8.89 -7.11 -17.59
N LEU A 302 8.60 -6.85 -16.32
CA LEU A 302 8.62 -7.82 -15.23
C LEU A 302 7.20 -8.30 -14.92
N ILE A 303 7.04 -9.55 -14.49
CA ILE A 303 5.75 -10.03 -13.99
C ILE A 303 5.74 -9.90 -12.46
N PHE A 304 4.86 -9.04 -11.94
CA PHE A 304 4.61 -8.95 -10.50
C PHE A 304 3.53 -9.93 -10.08
N ALA A 305 3.73 -10.52 -8.91
CA ALA A 305 2.72 -11.30 -8.21
C ALA A 305 2.01 -10.41 -7.19
N GLY A 306 0.74 -10.10 -7.47
CA GLY A 306 -0.18 -9.50 -6.50
C GLY A 306 -0.82 -10.56 -5.61
N LEU A 307 -1.69 -10.12 -4.70
CA LEU A 307 -2.41 -11.02 -3.80
C LEU A 307 -3.42 -11.90 -4.56
N ARG A 308 -3.93 -11.41 -5.69
CA ARG A 308 -5.06 -12.00 -6.43
C ARG A 308 -4.76 -12.23 -7.91
N GLY A 309 -3.49 -12.37 -8.26
CA GLY A 309 -3.05 -12.62 -9.63
C GLY A 309 -1.78 -11.87 -9.97
N THR A 310 -1.33 -12.04 -11.22
CA THR A 310 -0.12 -11.43 -11.74
C THR A 310 -0.43 -10.25 -12.66
N ARG A 311 0.51 -9.30 -12.73
CA ARG A 311 0.44 -8.16 -13.64
C ARG A 311 1.81 -7.81 -14.24
N PRO A 312 1.88 -7.45 -15.53
CA PRO A 312 3.11 -6.94 -16.10
C PRO A 312 3.44 -5.55 -15.55
N TYR A 313 4.74 -5.26 -15.46
CA TYR A 313 5.30 -3.98 -15.02
C TYR A 313 6.43 -3.57 -15.98
N ALA A 314 6.24 -2.45 -16.67
CA ALA A 314 7.14 -1.95 -17.70
C ALA A 314 7.68 -0.56 -17.31
N PRO A 315 8.66 -0.46 -16.39
CA PRO A 315 9.18 0.83 -15.92
C PRO A 315 9.87 1.64 -17.03
N GLY A 316 10.32 0.98 -18.10
CA GLY A 316 10.92 1.63 -19.28
C GLY A 316 9.97 2.58 -20.01
N ARG A 317 8.65 2.42 -19.83
CA ARG A 317 7.65 3.31 -20.41
C ARG A 317 7.51 4.65 -19.68
N VAL A 318 7.99 4.75 -18.44
CA VAL A 318 7.76 5.91 -17.56
C VAL A 318 9.04 6.48 -16.97
N LEU A 319 10.12 6.41 -17.75
CA LEU A 319 11.47 6.80 -17.31
C LEU A 319 11.58 8.25 -16.80
N ARG A 320 10.74 9.17 -17.28
CA ARG A 320 10.74 10.56 -16.81
C ARG A 320 10.41 10.68 -15.32
N GLN A 321 9.56 9.79 -14.80
CA GLN A 321 9.25 9.77 -13.37
C GLN A 321 10.46 9.46 -12.48
N LEU A 322 11.48 8.84 -13.10
CA LEU A 322 12.70 8.41 -12.45
C LEU A 322 13.92 9.24 -12.94
N GLY A 323 13.68 10.39 -13.58
CA GLY A 323 14.73 11.30 -14.05
C GLY A 323 15.42 10.89 -15.37
N GLY A 324 14.91 9.87 -16.07
CA GLY A 324 15.37 9.44 -17.39
C GLY A 324 14.65 10.15 -18.54
N LYS A 325 15.10 9.88 -19.78
CA LYS A 325 14.35 10.23 -21.00
C LYS A 325 13.31 9.17 -21.31
N GLN A 326 12.14 9.59 -21.77
CA GLN A 326 11.04 8.70 -22.15
C GLN A 326 10.61 9.06 -23.58
N GLU A 327 10.66 8.07 -24.46
CA GLU A 327 10.09 8.15 -25.80
C GLU A 327 8.70 7.51 -25.74
N ILE A 328 7.67 8.27 -26.12
CA ILE A 328 6.31 7.76 -26.21
C ILE A 328 6.20 7.07 -27.58
N PRO A 329 5.78 5.79 -27.65
CA PRO A 329 5.67 5.05 -28.91
C PRO A 329 4.67 5.64 -29.91
#